data_AF-A0A177SP17-F1
#
_entry.id   AF-A0A177SP17-F1
#
_cell.length_a   1.000
_cell.length_b   1.000
_cell.length_c   1.000
_cell.angle_alpha   90.00
_cell.angle_beta   90.00
_cell.angle_gamma   90.00
#
_symmetry.space_group_name_H-M   'P 1'
#
loop_
_entity.id
_entity.type
_entity.pdbx_description
1 polymer ?
#
loop_
_entity_poly.entity_id
_entity_poly.type
_entity_poly.pdbx_seq_one_letter_code
_entity_poly.pdbx_strand_id
1 'polypeptide(L)'
;MTRSSDISVATEVRKLAKKHNVTAARDGVSGMAVTISRLAGDVVNLDVVEQLLVNLKRKGVLSKVEIIALQGRYLAEKRRTRKPISA
;
A
#
# COMPACT_ATOMS: atom_id res chain seq x y z
N MET A 1 -17.56 -11.52 24.60
CA MET A 1 -16.93 -11.50 23.26
C MET A 1 -15.99 -10.31 23.21
N THR A 2 -14.69 -10.54 23.38
CA THR A 2 -13.69 -9.48 23.41
C THR A 2 -13.56 -8.83 22.03
N ARG A 3 -13.85 -7.53 21.94
CA ARG A 3 -13.61 -6.69 20.76
C ARG A 3 -12.17 -6.90 20.30
N SER A 4 -11.99 -7.50 19.13
CA SER A 4 -10.68 -7.55 18.49
C SER A 4 -10.24 -6.11 18.26
N SER A 5 -9.13 -5.74 18.89
CA SER A 5 -8.38 -4.50 18.71
C SER A 5 -8.36 -4.05 17.24
N ASP A 6 -8.51 -2.75 17.02
CA ASP A 6 -8.37 -2.08 15.72
C ASP A 6 -7.04 -2.49 15.05
N ILE A 7 -7.06 -3.54 14.23
CA ILE A 7 -5.90 -3.95 13.46
C ILE A 7 -5.70 -2.85 12.41
N SER A 8 -4.55 -2.19 12.46
CA SER A 8 -4.21 -1.17 11.48
C SER A 8 -4.24 -1.76 10.06
N VAL A 9 -4.64 -0.95 9.09
CA VAL A 9 -4.65 -1.29 7.67
C VAL A 9 -3.27 -1.74 7.23
N ALA A 10 -2.20 -1.10 7.73
CA ALA A 10 -0.82 -1.58 7.48
C ALA A 10 -0.61 -3.04 7.94
N THR A 11 -1.14 -3.41 9.10
CA THR A 11 -1.01 -4.76 9.64
C THR A 11 -1.85 -5.76 8.84
N GLU A 12 -3.06 -5.37 8.44
CA GLU A 12 -3.94 -6.15 7.57
C GLU A 12 -3.24 -6.48 6.23
N VAL A 13 -2.70 -5.46 5.56
CA VAL A 13 -1.98 -5.61 4.28
C VAL A 13 -0.74 -6.49 4.44
N ARG A 14 0.04 -6.31 5.52
CA ARG A 14 1.23 -7.15 5.77
C ARG A 14 0.86 -8.62 6.02
N LYS A 15 -0.21 -8.88 6.76
CA LYS A 15 -0.72 -10.25 6.97
C LYS A 15 -1.17 -10.88 5.66
N LEU A 16 -1.89 -10.12 4.83
CA LEU A 16 -2.33 -10.59 3.52
C LEU A 16 -1.15 -10.89 2.60
N ALA A 17 -0.17 -9.98 2.53
CA ALA A 17 1.06 -10.18 1.76
C ALA A 17 1.82 -11.44 2.20
N LYS A 18 1.98 -11.63 3.52
CA LYS A 18 2.63 -12.83 4.08
C LYS A 18 1.89 -14.11 3.71
N LYS A 19 0.56 -14.12 3.82
CA LYS A 19 -0.29 -15.28 3.47
C LYS A 19 -0.11 -15.72 2.01
N HIS A 20 0.13 -14.78 1.11
CA HIS A 20 0.26 -15.03 -0.33
C HIS A 20 1.72 -15.00 -0.84
N ASN A 21 2.72 -15.01 0.04
CA ASN A 21 4.13 -14.91 -0.31
C ASN A 21 4.41 -13.73 -1.27
N VAL A 22 3.85 -12.57 -0.95
CA VAL A 22 4.08 -11.31 -1.66
C VAL A 22 5.05 -10.46 -0.84
N THR A 23 6.11 -10.01 -1.49
CA THR A 23 7.09 -9.09 -0.90
C THR A 23 6.88 -7.67 -1.44
N ALA A 24 7.48 -6.68 -0.78
CA ALA A 24 7.49 -5.29 -1.23
C ALA A 24 8.60 -5.01 -2.25
N ALA A 25 9.23 -6.04 -2.83
CA ALA A 25 10.25 -5.84 -3.83
C ALA A 25 9.64 -5.21 -5.10
N ARG A 26 10.31 -4.21 -5.65
CA ARG A 26 9.94 -3.64 -6.95
C ARG A 26 10.42 -4.57 -8.05
N ASP A 27 9.54 -4.88 -9.00
CA ASP A 27 9.89 -5.59 -10.22
C ASP A 27 10.17 -4.62 -11.38
N GLY A 28 10.69 -5.14 -12.49
CA GLY A 28 11.06 -4.33 -13.66
C GLY A 28 9.90 -3.48 -14.19
N VAL A 29 8.67 -4.01 -14.15
CA VAL A 29 7.47 -3.26 -14.56
C VAL A 29 7.19 -2.10 -13.62
N SER A 30 7.28 -2.30 -12.30
CA SER A 30 7.14 -1.22 -11.32
C SER A 30 8.23 -0.16 -11.49
N GLY A 31 9.47 -0.59 -11.81
CA GLY A 31 10.58 0.31 -12.12
C GLY A 31 10.32 1.16 -13.38
N MET A 32 9.81 0.55 -14.44
CA MET A 32 9.40 1.26 -15.65
C MET A 32 8.29 2.26 -15.36
N ALA A 33 7.27 1.89 -14.58
CA ALA A 33 6.18 2.78 -14.21
C ALA A 33 6.69 4.03 -13.48
N VAL A 34 7.59 3.87 -12.51
CA VAL A 34 8.23 5.00 -11.81
C VAL A 34 9.03 5.88 -12.76
N THR A 35 9.75 5.27 -13.71
CA THR A 35 10.55 5.99 -14.70
C THR A 35 9.67 6.81 -15.64
N ILE A 36 8.61 6.21 -16.18
CA ILE A 36 7.65 6.89 -17.06
C ILE A 36 6.96 8.03 -16.32
N SER A 37 6.49 7.80 -15.09
CA SER A 37 5.91 8.88 -14.26
C SER A 37 6.91 10.02 -14.06
N ARG A 38 8.19 9.72 -13.79
CA ARG A 38 9.23 10.74 -13.65
C ARG A 38 9.43 11.54 -14.92
N LEU A 39 9.43 10.89 -16.09
CA LEU A 39 9.55 11.58 -17.38
C LEU A 39 8.34 12.48 -17.66
N ALA A 40 7.15 12.14 -17.15
CA ALA A 40 5.96 12.97 -17.21
C ALA A 40 5.96 14.13 -16.18
N GLY A 41 7.01 14.26 -15.35
CA GLY A 41 7.12 15.26 -14.30
C GLY A 41 6.56 14.82 -12.94
N ASP A 42 6.05 13.60 -12.83
CA ASP A 42 5.48 13.07 -11.58
C ASP A 42 6.52 12.32 -10.73
N VAL A 43 6.48 12.55 -9.41
CA VAL A 43 7.32 11.81 -8.46
C VAL A 43 6.49 10.74 -7.74
N VAL A 44 6.78 9.47 -8.00
CA VAL A 44 6.11 8.34 -7.36
C VAL A 44 7.02 7.71 -6.30
N ASN A 45 6.70 7.99 -5.03
CA ASN A 45 7.39 7.40 -3.88
C ASN A 45 6.40 6.61 -3.03
N LEU A 46 6.30 5.31 -3.31
CA LEU A 46 5.49 4.39 -2.52
C LEU A 46 6.25 3.93 -1.29
N ASP A 47 5.58 3.93 -0.13
CA ASP A 47 6.07 3.22 1.04
C ASP A 47 5.93 1.70 0.90
N VAL A 48 6.41 0.97 1.91
CA VAL A 48 6.39 -0.49 1.93
C VAL A 48 4.97 -1.05 1.83
N VAL A 49 3.98 -0.46 2.49
CA VAL A 49 2.59 -0.93 2.48
C VAL A 49 1.94 -0.63 1.13
N GLU A 50 2.15 0.57 0.58
CA GLU A 50 1.68 0.95 -0.76
C GLU A 50 2.29 0.05 -1.84
N GLN A 51 3.56 -0.32 -1.73
CA GLN A 51 4.20 -1.27 -2.64
C GLN A 51 3.63 -2.69 -2.50
N LEU A 52 3.31 -3.14 -1.29
CA LEU A 52 2.63 -4.42 -1.07
C LEU A 52 1.24 -4.44 -1.72
N LEU A 53 0.48 -3.36 -1.60
CA LEU A 53 -0.82 -3.20 -2.24
C LEU A 53 -0.72 -3.35 -3.77
N VAL A 54 0.24 -2.65 -4.40
CA VAL A 54 0.49 -2.78 -5.84
C VAL A 54 0.83 -4.22 -6.23
N ASN A 55 1.72 -4.87 -5.47
CA ASN A 55 2.19 -6.23 -5.76
C ASN A 55 1.07 -7.27 -5.55
N LEU A 56 0.23 -7.11 -4.53
CA LEU A 56 -0.93 -7.96 -4.27
C LEU A 56 -1.96 -7.89 -5.40
N LYS A 57 -2.24 -6.68 -5.92
CA LYS A 57 -3.10 -6.51 -7.09
C LYS A 57 -2.48 -7.13 -8.35
N ARG A 58 -1.17 -6.98 -8.56
CA ARG A 58 -0.46 -7.58 -9.70
C ARG A 58 -0.51 -9.10 -9.69
N LYS A 59 -0.37 -9.74 -8.52
CA LYS A 59 -0.51 -11.19 -8.37
C LYS A 59 -1.96 -11.70 -8.42
N GLY A 60 -2.94 -10.80 -8.59
CA GLY A 60 -4.37 -11.16 -8.63
C GLY A 60 -4.96 -11.52 -7.26
N VAL A 61 -4.26 -11.24 -6.16
CA VAL A 61 -4.77 -11.48 -4.80
C VAL A 61 -5.84 -10.45 -4.44
N LEU A 62 -5.69 -9.21 -4.93
CA LEU A 62 -6.66 -8.14 -4.76
C LEU A 62 -7.28 -7.78 -6.10
N SER A 63 -8.61 -7.70 -6.13
CA SER A 63 -9.37 -7.11 -7.23
C SER A 63 -9.18 -5.59 -7.28
N LYS A 64 -9.65 -4.98 -8.38
CA LYS A 64 -9.62 -3.52 -8.57
C LYS A 64 -10.43 -2.77 -7.50
N VAL A 65 -11.51 -3.35 -7.00
CA VAL A 65 -12.34 -2.69 -5.98
C VAL A 65 -11.66 -2.78 -4.61
N GLU A 66 -11.12 -3.94 -4.26
CA GLU A 66 -10.47 -4.17 -2.97
C GLU A 66 -9.19 -3.33 -2.81
N ILE A 67 -8.38 -3.20 -3.87
CA ILE A 67 -7.17 -2.38 -3.84
C ILE A 67 -7.51 -0.90 -3.58
N ILE A 68 -8.54 -0.35 -4.23
CA ILE A 68 -8.97 1.04 -4.04
C ILE A 68 -9.48 1.24 -2.61
N ALA A 69 -10.30 0.31 -2.10
CA ALA A 69 -10.82 0.39 -0.74
C ALA A 69 -9.69 0.35 0.30
N LEU A 70 -8.74 -0.58 0.18
CA LEU A 70 -7.58 -0.69 1.08
C LEU A 70 -6.67 0.53 1.00
N GLN A 71 -6.44 1.06 -0.20
CA GLN A 71 -5.61 2.24 -0.38
C GLN A 71 -6.24 3.49 0.23
N GLY A 72 -7.55 3.67 0.07
CA GLY A 72 -8.29 4.75 0.73
C GLY A 72 -8.23 4.66 2.26
N ARG A 73 -8.46 3.46 2.81
CA ARG A 73 -8.33 3.19 4.27
C ARG A 73 -6.91 3.45 4.77
N TYR A 74 -5.89 3.03 4.02
CA TYR A 74 -4.50 3.23 4.41
C TYR A 74 -4.08 4.70 4.36
N LEU A 75 -4.55 5.47 3.37
CA LEU A 75 -4.32 6.91 3.32
C LEU A 75 -4.95 7.63 4.53
N ALA A 76 -6.15 7.22 4.95
CA ALA A 76 -6.78 7.74 6.16
C ALA A 76 -5.95 7.42 7.42
N GLU A 77 -5.39 6.21 7.51
CA GLU A 77 -4.49 5.80 8.58
C GLU A 77 -3.19 6.61 8.61
N LYS A 78 -2.54 6.82 7.45
CA LYS A 78 -1.33 7.67 7.33
C LYS A 78 -1.59 9.11 7.78
N ARG A 79 -2.77 9.66 7.47
CA ARG A 79 -3.15 11.01 7.91
C ARG A 79 -3.30 11.11 9.42
N ARG A 80 -3.88 10.09 10.08
CA ARG A 80 -4.05 10.07 11.54
C ARG A 80 -2.72 9.87 12.29
N THR A 81 -1.77 9.16 11.68
CA THR A 81 -0.47 8.85 12.30
C THR A 81 0.60 9.90 12.04
N ARG A 82 0.41 10.78 11.05
CA ARG A 82 1.21 12.00 10.90
C ARG A 82 0.95 12.92 12.08
N LYS A 83 1.97 13.16 12.92
CA LYS A 83 1.93 14.24 13.91
C LYS A 83 1.64 15.57 13.19
N PRO A 84 0.75 16.43 13.72
CA PRO A 84 0.64 17.79 13.23
C PRO A 84 2.00 18.46 13.41
N ILE A 85 2.45 19.17 12.38
CA ILE A 85 3.60 20.07 12.51
C ILE A 85 3.14 21.15 13.48
N SER A 86 3.68 21.19 14.69
CA SER A 86 3.48 22.34 15.57
C SER A 86 4.14 23.53 14.88
N ALA A 87 3.33 24.53 14.53
CA ALA A 87 3.80 25.83 14.08
C ALA A 87 4.41 26.61 15.25
#